data_AF-A0A060CIE6-F1
#
_entry.id   AF-A0A060CIE6-F1
#
_cell.length_a   1.000
_cell.length_b   1.000
_cell.length_c   1.000
_cell.angle_alpha   90.00
_cell.angle_beta   90.00
_cell.angle_gamma   90.00
#
_symmetry.space_group_name_H-M   'P 1'
#
loop_
_entity.id
_entity.type
_entity.pdbx_description
1 polymer ?
#
loop_
_entity_poly.entity_id
_entity_poly.type
_entity_poly.pdbx_seq_one_letter_code
_entity_poly.pdbx_strand_id
1 'polypeptide(L)'
;AVPAEKRGTFDGLGEKAVVDYIRSLGVTSVELLPVHAYLDDHHLVAKGLSNYWGYNTIGFFAPMQRYEGKAGLASFRDMVRRFHEAGIEVILDVVYNHTAEGNELGPTLSFKGIDNFSYYRTMPDEARFYINAPAPGTPSTPAIPACCRW
;
A
#
# COMPACT_ATOMS: atom_id res chain seq x y z
N ALA A 1 -20.87 1.59 18.86
CA ALA A 1 -20.66 1.19 17.45
C ALA A 1 -19.97 2.34 16.70
N VAL A 2 -19.20 2.05 15.65
CA VAL A 2 -18.47 3.08 14.87
C VAL A 2 -19.45 3.92 14.03
N PRO A 3 -19.38 5.28 14.07
CA PRO A 3 -20.17 6.17 13.22
C PRO A 3 -20.03 5.83 11.73
N ALA A 4 -21.10 5.94 10.95
CA ALA A 4 -21.14 5.47 9.57
C ALA A 4 -20.06 6.14 8.69
N GLU A 5 -19.83 7.43 8.91
CA GLU A 5 -18.86 8.25 8.20
C GLU A 5 -17.39 7.92 8.51
N LYS A 6 -17.13 7.11 9.54
CA LYS A 6 -15.78 6.66 9.92
C LYS A 6 -15.51 5.21 9.53
N ARG A 7 -16.50 4.47 9.04
CA ARG A 7 -16.33 3.04 8.72
C ARG A 7 -15.39 2.89 7.53
N GLY A 8 -14.41 2.00 7.64
CA GLY A 8 -13.42 1.76 6.59
C GLY A 8 -12.29 2.80 6.51
N THR A 9 -12.14 3.67 7.52
CA THR A 9 -11.07 4.67 7.57
C THR A 9 -10.18 4.49 8.80
N PHE A 10 -9.01 5.15 8.81
CA PHE A 10 -8.11 5.18 9.96
C PHE A 10 -8.79 5.78 11.20
N ASP A 11 -9.65 6.80 11.04
CA ASP A 11 -10.44 7.36 12.14
C ASP A 11 -11.34 6.31 12.78
N GLY A 12 -11.98 5.48 11.95
CA GLY A 12 -12.84 4.39 12.41
C GLY A 12 -12.08 3.29 13.13
N LEU A 13 -10.93 2.90 12.59
CA LEU A 13 -10.06 1.90 13.20
C LEU A 13 -9.51 2.37 14.55
N GLY A 14 -9.22 3.66 14.67
CA GLY A 14 -8.81 4.30 15.92
C GLY A 14 -9.98 4.60 16.88
N GLU A 15 -11.23 4.28 16.57
CA GLU A 15 -12.33 4.54 17.52
C GLU A 15 -12.17 3.70 18.79
N LYS A 16 -12.49 4.30 19.95
CA LYS A 16 -12.31 3.65 21.26
C LYS A 16 -12.97 2.26 21.31
N ALA A 17 -14.17 2.14 20.76
CA ALA A 17 -14.90 0.87 20.74
C ALA A 17 -14.18 -0.22 19.92
N VAL A 18 -13.44 0.14 18.88
CA VAL A 18 -12.65 -0.79 18.06
C VAL A 18 -11.37 -1.17 18.79
N VAL A 19 -10.65 -0.18 19.34
CA VAL A 19 -9.41 -0.40 20.08
C VAL A 19 -9.66 -1.27 21.32
N ASP A 20 -10.72 -0.98 22.10
CA ASP A 20 -11.11 -1.78 23.27
C ASP A 20 -11.45 -3.22 22.85
N TYR A 21 -12.14 -3.40 21.73
CA TYR A 21 -12.48 -4.72 21.20
C TYR A 21 -11.22 -5.51 20.82
N ILE A 22 -10.32 -4.92 20.03
CA ILE A 22 -9.06 -5.56 19.63
C ILE A 22 -8.24 -5.93 20.87
N ARG A 23 -8.13 -5.03 21.86
CA ARG A 23 -7.48 -5.33 23.12
C ARG A 23 -8.14 -6.50 23.85
N SER A 24 -9.47 -6.56 23.87
CA SER A 24 -10.21 -7.64 24.54
C SER A 24 -10.02 -9.01 23.89
N LEU A 25 -9.62 -9.07 22.61
CA LEU A 25 -9.22 -10.31 21.95
C LEU A 25 -7.89 -10.87 22.48
N GLY A 26 -7.11 -10.07 23.21
CA GLY A 26 -5.84 -10.48 23.81
C GLY A 26 -4.65 -10.45 22.85
N VAL A 27 -4.77 -9.83 21.67
CA VAL A 27 -3.63 -9.62 20.76
C VAL A 27 -2.72 -8.51 21.25
N THR A 28 -1.42 -8.62 20.94
CA THR A 28 -0.41 -7.60 21.30
C THR A 28 -0.12 -6.62 20.17
N SER A 29 -0.42 -7.02 18.94
CA SER A 29 -0.01 -6.30 17.73
C SER A 29 -1.10 -6.46 16.67
N VAL A 30 -1.29 -5.45 15.84
CA VAL A 30 -2.11 -5.52 14.63
C VAL A 30 -1.24 -5.36 13.40
N GLU A 31 -1.46 -6.20 12.40
CA GLU A 31 -0.81 -6.10 11.11
C GLU A 31 -1.81 -5.56 10.08
N LEU A 32 -1.51 -4.39 9.53
CA LEU A 32 -2.32 -3.77 8.49
C LEU A 32 -1.84 -4.24 7.13
N LEU A 33 -2.79 -4.69 6.29
CA LEU A 33 -2.56 -4.81 4.85
C LEU A 33 -2.05 -3.49 4.26
N PRO A 34 -1.43 -3.50 3.07
CA PRO A 34 -0.75 -2.33 2.52
C PRO A 34 -1.56 -1.02 2.62
N VAL A 35 -0.99 -0.08 3.38
CA VAL A 35 -1.56 1.26 3.57
C VAL A 35 -0.81 2.34 2.80
N HIS A 36 0.27 2.02 2.09
CA HIS A 36 0.94 2.98 1.20
C HIS A 36 0.01 3.40 0.04
N ALA A 37 0.26 4.57 -0.55
CA ALA A 37 -0.47 5.03 -1.72
C ALA A 37 -0.28 4.03 -2.87
N TYR A 38 -1.39 3.50 -3.39
CA TYR A 38 -1.43 2.48 -4.43
C TYR A 38 -2.49 2.81 -5.48
N LEU A 39 -2.45 2.10 -6.62
CA LEU A 39 -3.39 2.29 -7.72
C LEU A 39 -4.19 1.01 -7.99
N ASP A 40 -5.42 1.20 -8.48
CA ASP A 40 -6.23 0.11 -9.02
C ASP A 40 -5.69 -0.27 -10.42
N ASP A 41 -5.37 -1.54 -10.64
CA ASP A 41 -4.81 -2.00 -11.91
C ASP A 41 -5.76 -1.77 -13.09
N HIS A 42 -5.20 -1.41 -14.25
CA HIS A 42 -6.00 -1.07 -15.44
C HIS A 42 -6.99 -2.19 -15.83
N HIS A 43 -6.57 -3.46 -15.72
CA HIS A 43 -7.43 -4.60 -16.03
C HIS A 43 -8.57 -4.80 -15.03
N LEU A 44 -8.42 -4.35 -13.77
CA LEU A 44 -9.48 -4.34 -12.77
C LEU A 44 -10.46 -3.21 -13.07
N VAL A 45 -9.94 -2.01 -13.31
CA VAL A 45 -10.75 -0.83 -13.64
C VAL A 45 -11.59 -1.08 -14.90
N ALA A 46 -11.02 -1.70 -15.94
CA ALA A 46 -11.73 -2.08 -17.17
C ALA A 46 -12.91 -3.05 -16.94
N LYS A 47 -12.93 -3.76 -15.80
CA LYS A 47 -14.00 -4.67 -15.38
C LYS A 47 -14.91 -4.06 -14.30
N GLY A 48 -14.74 -2.78 -13.96
CA GLY A 48 -15.45 -2.14 -12.85
C GLY A 48 -15.05 -2.67 -11.47
N LEU A 49 -13.87 -3.26 -11.35
CA LEU A 49 -13.30 -3.78 -10.11
C LEU A 49 -12.26 -2.80 -9.55
N SER A 50 -11.91 -2.97 -8.27
CA SER A 50 -10.87 -2.21 -7.59
C SER A 50 -9.89 -3.13 -6.86
N ASN A 51 -8.67 -2.64 -6.65
CA ASN A 51 -7.68 -3.31 -5.83
C ASN A 51 -8.01 -3.10 -4.35
N TYR A 52 -8.66 -4.10 -3.76
CA TYR A 52 -9.07 -4.06 -2.35
C TYR A 52 -7.89 -4.24 -1.38
N TRP A 53 -6.91 -5.08 -1.75
CA TRP A 53 -5.80 -5.43 -0.85
C TRP A 53 -4.67 -4.40 -0.81
N GLY A 54 -4.44 -3.67 -1.89
CA GLY A 54 -3.45 -2.58 -1.93
C GLY A 54 -2.01 -2.97 -2.25
N TYR A 55 -1.74 -4.23 -2.62
CA TYR A 55 -0.41 -4.70 -3.05
C TYR A 55 -0.03 -4.19 -4.46
N ASN A 56 -0.04 -2.87 -4.66
CA ASN A 56 0.32 -2.22 -5.91
C ASN A 56 0.80 -0.77 -5.68
N THR A 57 1.82 -0.61 -4.83
CA THR A 57 2.25 0.69 -4.31
C THR A 57 2.87 1.59 -5.39
N ILE A 58 2.60 2.89 -5.33
CA ILE A 58 3.26 3.93 -6.13
C ILE A 58 3.93 5.01 -5.27
N GLY A 59 3.50 5.19 -4.02
CA GLY A 59 4.08 6.15 -3.10
C GLY A 59 4.45 5.53 -1.76
N PHE A 60 5.74 5.31 -1.52
CA PHE A 60 6.25 4.64 -0.32
C PHE A 60 6.16 5.47 0.98
N PHE A 61 5.90 6.78 0.88
CA PHE A 61 5.89 7.71 2.01
C PHE A 61 4.52 8.33 2.28
N ALA A 62 3.51 7.99 1.48
CA ALA A 62 2.17 8.52 1.60
C ALA A 62 1.22 7.37 1.99
N PRO A 63 0.38 7.54 3.03
CA PRO A 63 -0.69 6.59 3.27
C PRO A 63 -1.79 6.71 2.21
N MET A 64 -2.59 5.66 2.08
CA MET A 64 -3.63 5.56 1.08
C MET A 64 -4.80 6.49 1.40
N GLN A 65 -5.05 7.43 0.49
CA GLN A 65 -6.09 8.45 0.64
C GLN A 65 -7.49 7.86 0.85
N ARG A 66 -7.76 6.68 0.29
CA ARG A 66 -9.07 6.01 0.41
C ARG A 66 -9.42 5.58 1.84
N TYR A 67 -8.42 5.50 2.71
CA TYR A 67 -8.59 5.14 4.12
C TYR A 67 -8.47 6.37 5.03
N GLU A 68 -8.25 7.57 4.49
CA GLU A 68 -8.19 8.79 5.29
C GLU A 68 -9.52 9.07 5.98
N GLY A 69 -9.44 9.62 7.18
CA GLY A 69 -10.58 10.13 7.91
C GLY A 69 -10.75 11.63 7.68
N LYS A 70 -11.54 12.28 8.55
CA LYS A 70 -11.79 13.74 8.45
C LYS A 70 -10.53 14.56 8.68
N ALA A 71 -9.54 14.00 9.38
CA ALA A 71 -8.27 14.65 9.66
C ALA A 71 -7.21 14.44 8.54
N GLY A 72 -7.57 13.78 7.43
CA GLY A 72 -6.67 13.52 6.31
C GLY A 72 -5.47 12.67 6.74
N LEU A 73 -4.26 13.09 6.35
CA LEU A 73 -3.00 12.45 6.73
C LEU A 73 -2.84 12.25 8.25
N ALA A 74 -3.37 13.17 9.07
CA ALA A 74 -3.27 13.06 10.53
C ALA A 74 -4.08 11.88 11.10
N SER A 75 -5.09 11.38 10.37
CA SER A 75 -5.90 10.24 10.78
C SER A 75 -5.06 8.98 10.99
N PHE A 76 -4.05 8.74 10.15
CA PHE A 76 -3.18 7.57 10.30
C PHE A 76 -2.34 7.66 11.60
N ARG A 77 -1.69 8.80 11.83
CA ARG A 77 -0.92 9.07 13.05
C ARG A 77 -1.79 8.95 14.30
N ASP A 78 -2.98 9.53 14.26
CA ASP A 78 -3.88 9.55 15.40
C ASP A 78 -4.43 8.16 15.72
N MET A 79 -4.68 7.32 14.71
CA MET A 79 -4.98 5.91 14.86
C MET A 79 -3.83 5.17 15.55
N VAL A 80 -2.60 5.28 15.03
CA VAL A 80 -1.41 4.63 15.61
C VAL A 80 -1.21 5.03 17.08
N ARG A 81 -1.36 6.33 17.40
CA ARG A 81 -1.27 6.82 18.78
C ARG A 81 -2.26 6.11 19.72
N ARG A 82 -3.51 5.91 19.28
CA ARG A 82 -4.54 5.26 20.10
C ARG A 82 -4.27 3.77 20.31
N PHE A 83 -3.72 3.08 19.31
CA PHE A 83 -3.25 1.70 19.47
C PHE A 83 -2.12 1.62 20.50
N HIS A 84 -1.13 2.51 20.41
CA HIS A 84 -0.02 2.56 21.37
C HIS A 84 -0.47 2.93 22.80
N GLU A 85 -1.41 3.86 22.97
CA GLU A 85 -2.02 4.18 24.26
C GLU A 85 -2.74 2.97 24.90
N ALA A 86 -3.25 2.06 24.07
CA ALA A 86 -3.85 0.80 24.51
C ALA A 86 -2.83 -0.35 24.71
N GLY A 87 -1.55 -0.10 24.43
CA GLY A 87 -0.48 -1.10 24.51
C GLY A 87 -0.46 -2.10 23.36
N ILE A 88 -0.96 -1.70 22.19
CA ILE A 88 -1.00 -2.53 20.97
C ILE A 88 -0.02 -1.98 19.95
N GLU A 89 0.88 -2.83 19.43
CA GLU A 89 1.81 -2.48 18.36
C GLU A 89 1.12 -2.43 17.00
N VAL A 90 1.63 -1.61 16.09
CA VAL A 90 1.15 -1.54 14.70
C VAL A 90 2.26 -1.97 13.75
N ILE A 91 2.02 -3.04 13.01
CA ILE A 91 2.89 -3.58 11.97
C ILE A 91 2.26 -3.25 10.62
N LEU A 92 3.08 -2.81 9.67
CA LEU A 92 2.64 -2.48 8.32
C LEU A 92 3.16 -3.54 7.35
N ASP A 93 2.25 -4.13 6.58
CA ASP A 93 2.62 -4.87 5.39
C ASP A 93 3.10 -3.89 4.32
N VAL A 94 4.32 -4.11 3.82
CA VAL A 94 5.03 -3.18 2.94
C VAL A 94 5.45 -3.83 1.63
N VAL A 95 5.10 -3.18 0.53
CA VAL A 95 5.48 -3.61 -0.81
C VAL A 95 6.62 -2.73 -1.32
N TYR A 96 7.86 -3.20 -1.17
CA TYR A 96 9.05 -2.57 -1.76
C TYR A 96 9.62 -3.33 -2.95
N ASN A 97 9.08 -4.52 -3.23
CA ASN A 97 9.62 -5.40 -4.27
C ASN A 97 9.13 -5.04 -5.68
N HIS A 98 8.14 -4.16 -5.80
CA HIS A 98 7.60 -3.68 -7.09
C HIS A 98 6.78 -2.38 -6.94
N THR A 99 6.38 -1.80 -8.08
CA THR A 99 5.49 -0.62 -8.11
C THR A 99 4.31 -0.78 -9.07
N ALA A 100 3.33 0.12 -8.94
CA ALA A 100 2.15 0.22 -9.83
C ALA A 100 2.44 0.59 -11.29
N GLU A 101 3.69 0.91 -11.62
CA GLU A 101 4.05 1.24 -13.00
C GLU A 101 4.19 -0.01 -13.87
N GLY A 102 4.35 -1.20 -13.29
CA GLY A 102 4.39 -2.46 -14.05
C GLY A 102 5.55 -2.54 -15.06
N ASN A 103 5.35 -3.33 -16.11
CA ASN A 103 6.35 -3.58 -17.17
C ASN A 103 6.38 -2.47 -18.24
N GLU A 104 7.03 -2.69 -19.37
CA GLU A 104 7.18 -1.72 -20.47
C GLU A 104 5.87 -1.24 -21.10
N LEU A 105 4.78 -1.98 -20.93
CA LEU A 105 3.44 -1.58 -21.37
C LEU A 105 2.62 -0.92 -20.27
N GLY A 106 3.11 -0.94 -19.03
CA GLY A 106 2.51 -0.26 -17.90
C GLY A 106 2.72 1.26 -17.95
N PRO A 107 2.00 2.01 -17.11
CA PRO A 107 1.98 3.47 -17.18
C PRO A 107 3.32 4.08 -16.75
N THR A 108 3.54 5.34 -17.15
CA THR A 108 4.64 6.20 -16.66
C THR A 108 4.03 7.28 -15.79
N LEU A 109 4.16 7.14 -14.48
CA LEU A 109 3.50 7.96 -13.45
C LEU A 109 4.51 8.62 -12.49
N SER A 110 5.61 7.94 -12.17
CA SER A 110 6.60 8.39 -11.20
C SER A 110 8.00 7.89 -11.56
N PHE A 111 8.46 6.79 -10.98
CA PHE A 111 9.83 6.29 -11.03
C PHE A 111 10.35 6.08 -12.46
N LYS A 112 9.52 5.51 -13.35
CA LYS A 112 9.90 5.34 -14.77
C LYS A 112 10.22 6.66 -15.46
N GLY A 113 9.45 7.69 -15.15
CA GLY A 113 9.60 9.02 -15.75
C GLY A 113 10.72 9.84 -15.14
N ILE A 114 11.05 9.59 -13.87
CA ILE A 114 12.14 10.29 -13.17
C ILE A 114 13.49 9.70 -13.56
N ASP A 115 13.69 8.41 -13.32
CA ASP A 115 14.92 7.70 -13.68
C ASP A 115 14.71 6.18 -13.71
N ASN A 116 14.31 5.67 -14.88
CA ASN A 116 13.99 4.26 -15.06
C ASN A 116 15.14 3.31 -14.68
N PHE A 117 16.39 3.64 -15.03
CA PHE A 117 17.53 2.74 -14.84
C PHE A 117 18.04 2.74 -13.40
N SER A 118 17.84 3.83 -12.67
CA SER A 118 18.12 3.87 -11.23
C SER A 118 17.06 3.15 -10.42
N TYR A 119 15.79 3.26 -10.82
CA TYR A 119 14.69 2.70 -10.05
C TYR A 119 14.36 1.27 -10.40
N TYR A 120 14.54 0.81 -11.63
CA TYR A 120 14.16 -0.55 -12.03
C TYR A 120 15.32 -1.37 -12.55
N ARG A 121 15.27 -2.67 -12.23
CA ARG A 121 16.14 -3.67 -12.83
C ARG A 121 15.67 -3.99 -14.25
N THR A 122 16.52 -3.75 -15.23
CA THR A 122 16.27 -4.07 -16.64
C THR A 122 17.05 -5.31 -17.08
N MET A 123 16.59 -5.97 -18.14
CA MET A 123 17.29 -7.12 -18.72
C MET A 123 18.66 -6.66 -19.27
N PRO A 124 19.77 -7.37 -18.97
CA PRO A 124 21.13 -6.92 -19.32
C PRO A 124 21.35 -6.60 -20.81
N ASP A 125 20.77 -7.41 -21.70
CA ASP A 125 20.97 -7.29 -23.15
C ASP A 125 19.81 -6.58 -23.87
N GLU A 126 18.68 -6.39 -23.19
CA GLU A 126 17.47 -5.77 -23.74
C GLU A 126 16.86 -4.80 -22.72
N ALA A 127 17.54 -3.69 -22.48
CA ALA A 127 17.23 -2.68 -21.47
C ALA A 127 15.80 -2.07 -21.55
N ARG A 128 15.07 -2.34 -22.65
CA ARG A 128 13.65 -2.04 -22.82
C ARG A 128 12.75 -2.86 -21.88
N PHE A 129 13.18 -4.07 -21.51
CA PHE A 129 12.42 -5.00 -20.69
C PHE A 129 12.92 -5.04 -19.25
N TYR A 130 12.03 -5.35 -18.32
CA TYR A 130 12.29 -5.36 -16.88
C TYR A 130 12.56 -6.77 -16.37
N ILE A 131 13.46 -6.90 -15.39
CA ILE A 131 13.66 -8.15 -14.65
C ILE A 131 12.45 -8.32 -13.72
N ASN A 132 11.85 -9.50 -13.84
CA ASN A 132 10.62 -9.87 -13.20
C ASN A 132 10.84 -11.16 -12.40
N ALA A 133 10.48 -11.16 -11.11
CA ALA A 133 10.39 -12.38 -10.31
C ALA A 133 8.90 -12.72 -10.14
N PRO A 134 8.35 -13.69 -10.89
CA PRO A 134 6.93 -13.97 -10.84
C PRO A 134 6.53 -14.56 -9.48
N ALA A 135 5.50 -13.98 -8.86
CA ALA A 135 4.67 -14.74 -7.93
C ALA A 135 3.79 -15.71 -8.76
N PRO A 136 3.52 -16.95 -8.30
CA PRO A 136 2.67 -17.87 -9.04
C PRO A 136 1.26 -17.28 -9.27
N GLY A 137 0.82 -17.17 -10.52
CA GLY A 137 -0.58 -16.84 -10.88
C GLY A 137 -0.86 -15.39 -11.32
N THR A 138 0.14 -14.50 -11.40
CA THR A 138 -0.04 -13.14 -11.93
C THR A 138 0.45 -13.00 -13.39
N PRO A 139 -0.44 -12.75 -14.36
CA PRO A 139 -0.03 -12.39 -15.71
C PRO A 139 0.40 -10.93 -15.71
N SER A 140 1.64 -10.66 -16.13
CA SER A 140 2.40 -9.40 -16.04
C SER A 140 2.98 -9.15 -14.65
N THR A 141 4.29 -9.36 -14.54
CA THR A 141 5.05 -9.17 -13.31
C THR A 141 5.50 -7.72 -13.20
N PRO A 142 5.46 -7.11 -12.00
CA PRO A 142 5.84 -5.73 -11.83
C PRO A 142 7.37 -5.60 -11.65
N ALA A 143 7.94 -4.54 -12.22
CA ALA A 143 9.38 -4.35 -12.32
C ALA A 143 10.02 -4.22 -10.92
N ILE A 144 11.11 -4.96 -10.69
CA ILE A 144 11.80 -4.99 -9.40
C ILE A 144 12.60 -3.71 -9.18
N PRO A 145 12.42 -3.02 -8.05
CA PRO A 145 13.22 -1.87 -7.75
C PRO A 145 14.70 -2.19 -7.59
N ALA A 146 15.57 -1.38 -8.18
CA ALA A 146 17.02 -1.50 -8.04
C ALA A 146 17.55 -0.71 -6.84
N CYS A 147 16.83 0.29 -6.36
CA CYS A 147 17.35 1.24 -5.38
C CYS A 147 17.15 0.81 -3.92
N CYS A 148 18.22 0.93 -3.12
CA CYS A 148 18.18 0.70 -1.67
C CYS A 148 17.89 1.98 -0.87
N ARG A 149 17.83 3.16 -1.52
CA ARG A 149 17.56 4.46 -0.87
C ARG A 149 16.64 5.31 -1.75
N TRP A 150 15.48 5.65 -1.23
CA TRP A 150 14.45 6.47 -1.88
C TRP A 150 14.51 7.90 -1.38
#